data_AF-A0A0F9R6Q2-F1
#
_entry.id   AF-A0A0F9R6Q2-F1
#
_cell.length_a   1.000
_cell.length_b   1.000
_cell.length_c   1.000
_cell.angle_alpha   90.00
_cell.angle_beta   90.00
_cell.angle_gamma   90.00
#
_symmetry.space_group_name_H-M   'P 1'
#
loop_
_entity.id
_entity.type
_entity.pdbx_description
1 polymer ?
#
loop_
_entity_poly.entity_id
_entity_poly.type
_entity_poly.pdbx_seq_one_letter_code
_entity_poly.pdbx_strand_id
1 'polypeptide(L)'
;MTRITPIRPPEDSAESRAEIAALNRSFWCGCSKQKKRAGECHCTSPMTTDDVWLLINEGYGLTDIAMMFGISRERVRQRAARLGIAYTRGTKPRVWDDQLGRFRFREPAEQWADRQLLRRVKFEHRLGARRAAQVTALRALHAKLGRTPTLGEVADRCGLYQTALYVTWGYTPVQKLCRATAAQASAALYAAAGLIPRGPGTPGHTVHTEPTTTRREE
;
A
#
# COMPACT_ATOMS: atom_id res chain seq x y z
N MET A 1 18.33 41.18 -51.46
CA MET A 1 17.69 40.56 -50.28
C MET A 1 16.82 39.40 -50.75
N THR A 2 17.37 38.19 -50.75
CA THR A 2 16.67 36.96 -51.18
C THR A 2 15.79 36.46 -50.04
N ARG A 3 14.47 36.38 -50.27
CA ARG A 3 13.52 35.78 -49.31
C ARG A 3 13.73 34.26 -49.32
N ILE A 4 14.19 33.72 -48.20
CA ILE A 4 14.22 32.27 -47.95
C ILE A 4 12.77 31.83 -47.70
N THR A 5 12.19 31.08 -48.63
CA THR A 5 10.93 30.36 -48.39
C THR A 5 11.16 29.26 -47.35
N PRO A 6 10.34 29.14 -46.30
CA PRO A 6 10.46 28.05 -45.35
C PRO A 6 10.14 26.73 -46.05
N ILE A 7 11.08 25.78 -45.94
CA ILE A 7 10.88 24.38 -46.36
C ILE A 7 9.76 23.82 -45.48
N ARG A 8 8.60 23.51 -46.08
CA ARG A 8 7.56 22.72 -45.39
C ARG A 8 8.15 21.35 -45.06
N PRO A 9 8.06 20.87 -43.80
CA PRO A 9 8.38 19.48 -43.52
C PRO A 9 7.43 18.58 -44.34
N PRO A 10 7.90 17.41 -44.81
CA PRO A 10 7.07 16.51 -45.59
C PRO A 10 5.82 16.13 -44.78
N GLU A 11 4.65 16.17 -45.43
CA GLU A 11 3.40 15.75 -44.82
C GLU A 11 3.49 14.26 -44.50
N ASP A 12 3.68 13.92 -43.21
CA ASP A 12 3.55 12.55 -42.71
C ASP A 12 2.13 12.06 -43.02
N SER A 13 2.00 11.28 -44.08
CA SER A 13 0.72 10.73 -44.51
C SER A 13 0.15 9.84 -43.41
N ALA A 14 -1.18 9.71 -43.37
CA ALA A 14 -1.85 8.76 -42.47
C ALA A 14 -1.31 7.32 -42.68
N GLU A 15 -0.83 7.01 -43.89
CA GLU A 15 -0.12 5.79 -44.23
C GLU A 15 1.24 5.69 -43.54
N SER A 16 2.09 6.73 -43.55
CA SER A 16 3.37 6.72 -42.82
C SER A 16 3.17 6.55 -41.30
N ARG A 17 2.11 7.13 -40.73
CA ARG A 17 1.74 6.91 -39.32
C ARG A 17 1.23 5.49 -39.06
N ALA A 18 0.49 4.91 -40.00
CA ALA A 18 0.02 3.52 -39.93
C ALA A 18 1.18 2.52 -40.11
N GLU A 19 2.17 2.83 -40.94
CA GLU A 19 3.39 2.04 -41.16
C GLU A 19 4.29 2.07 -39.92
N ILE A 20 4.50 3.24 -39.31
CA ILE A 20 5.23 3.37 -38.03
C ILE A 20 4.48 2.63 -36.90
N ALA A 21 3.15 2.71 -36.86
CA ALA A 21 2.33 1.97 -35.90
C ALA A 21 2.31 0.45 -36.17
N ALA A 22 2.47 0.01 -37.42
CA ALA A 22 2.58 -1.40 -37.80
C ALA A 22 3.97 -1.96 -37.50
N LEU A 23 5.03 -1.19 -37.75
CA LEU A 23 6.42 -1.48 -37.35
C LEU A 23 6.58 -1.59 -35.83
N ASN A 24 5.83 -0.78 -35.06
CA ASN A 24 5.86 -0.87 -33.60
C ASN A 24 5.01 -2.03 -33.02
N ARG A 25 4.04 -2.59 -33.78
CA ARG A 25 3.18 -3.70 -33.33
C ARG A 25 3.87 -5.06 -33.30
N SER A 26 4.96 -5.25 -34.03
CA SER A 26 5.57 -6.58 -34.22
C SER A 26 6.68 -6.95 -33.25
N PHE A 27 7.19 -6.06 -32.36
CA PHE A 27 8.59 -6.23 -31.95
C PHE A 27 9.07 -5.86 -30.53
N TRP A 28 8.33 -6.09 -29.42
CA TRP A 28 8.93 -5.77 -28.09
C TRP A 28 8.93 -6.90 -27.05
N CYS A 29 9.25 -8.09 -27.59
CA CYS A 29 9.62 -9.38 -26.99
C CYS A 29 8.51 -10.17 -26.25
N GLY A 30 8.08 -11.27 -26.90
CA GLY A 30 7.34 -12.38 -26.30
C GLY A 30 8.22 -13.38 -25.53
N CYS A 31 9.44 -12.99 -25.17
CA CYS A 31 10.36 -13.84 -24.43
C CYS A 31 9.86 -13.99 -23.01
N SER A 32 9.78 -15.24 -22.57
CA SER A 32 9.40 -15.57 -21.20
C SER A 32 10.33 -14.87 -20.20
N LYS A 33 9.83 -14.62 -18.98
CA LYS A 33 10.65 -14.11 -17.87
C LYS A 33 11.93 -14.95 -17.65
N GLN A 34 11.90 -16.22 -18.04
CA GLN A 34 13.00 -17.17 -17.96
C GLN A 34 14.14 -16.82 -18.91
N LYS A 35 13.86 -16.55 -20.19
CA LYS A 35 14.86 -16.11 -21.18
C LYS A 35 15.51 -14.77 -20.81
N LYS A 36 14.75 -13.86 -20.19
CA LYS A 36 15.29 -12.57 -19.70
C LYS A 36 16.24 -12.74 -18.51
N ARG A 37 16.00 -13.73 -17.63
CA ARG A 37 16.87 -14.03 -16.48
C ARG A 37 18.14 -14.77 -16.88
N ALA A 38 18.08 -15.57 -17.95
CA ALA A 38 19.22 -16.28 -18.52
C ALA A 38 20.17 -15.39 -19.33
N GLY A 39 19.87 -14.09 -19.50
CA GLY A 39 20.67 -13.17 -20.33
C GLY A 39 20.47 -13.36 -21.84
N GLU A 40 19.56 -14.23 -22.27
CA GLU A 40 19.33 -14.60 -23.68
C GLU A 40 18.43 -13.60 -24.44
N CYS A 41 17.91 -12.57 -23.78
CA CYS A 41 17.20 -11.48 -24.45
C CYS A 41 17.54 -10.10 -23.88
N HIS A 42 18.07 -9.24 -24.75
CA HIS A 42 18.40 -7.83 -24.49
C HIS A 42 17.33 -6.84 -24.96
N CYS A 43 16.14 -7.34 -25.22
CA CYS A 43 14.92 -6.59 -25.48
C CYS A 43 14.56 -5.65 -24.31
N THR A 44 15.19 -4.49 -24.28
CA THR A 44 14.75 -3.30 -23.52
C THR A 44 13.44 -2.80 -24.11
N SER A 45 12.67 -1.99 -23.40
CA SER A 45 11.50 -1.33 -23.99
C SER A 45 11.98 -0.12 -24.79
N PRO A 46 11.35 0.27 -25.93
CA PRO A 46 11.78 1.46 -26.67
C PRO A 46 11.55 2.72 -25.85
N MET A 47 10.51 2.67 -25.03
CA MET A 47 10.17 3.72 -24.10
C MET A 47 10.92 3.45 -22.79
N THR A 48 11.72 4.40 -22.31
CA THR A 48 12.23 4.41 -20.94
C THR A 48 11.21 5.07 -20.01
N THR A 49 11.49 5.10 -18.71
CA THR A 49 10.64 5.84 -17.76
C THR A 49 10.84 7.35 -17.92
N ASP A 50 12.02 7.78 -18.36
CA ASP A 50 12.39 9.20 -18.52
C ASP A 50 11.74 9.82 -19.76
N ASP A 51 11.61 9.06 -20.85
CA ASP A 51 10.90 9.50 -22.06
C ASP A 51 9.42 9.80 -21.78
N VAL A 52 8.78 8.96 -20.97
CA VAL A 52 7.39 9.18 -20.52
C VAL A 52 7.29 10.46 -19.72
N TRP A 53 8.24 10.71 -18.83
CA TRP A 53 8.26 11.91 -18.00
C TRP A 53 8.39 13.18 -18.84
N LEU A 54 9.31 13.17 -19.82
CA LEU A 54 9.52 14.31 -20.72
C LEU A 54 8.24 14.65 -21.49
N LEU A 55 7.63 13.65 -22.13
CA LEU A 55 6.43 13.85 -22.95
C LEU A 55 5.23 14.30 -22.10
N ILE A 56 5.09 13.81 -20.87
CA ILE A 56 4.07 14.29 -19.93
C ILE A 56 4.27 15.78 -19.61
N ASN A 57 5.52 16.24 -19.50
CA ASN A 57 5.82 17.64 -19.23
C ASN A 57 5.59 18.54 -20.44
N GLU A 58 5.87 18.04 -21.64
CA GLU A 58 5.56 18.69 -22.92
C GLU A 58 4.06 18.75 -23.22
N GLY A 59 3.24 17.99 -22.49
CA GLY A 59 1.78 18.06 -22.54
C GLY A 59 1.10 16.97 -23.36
N TYR A 60 1.85 15.94 -23.78
CA TYR A 60 1.29 14.80 -24.50
C TYR A 60 0.36 13.96 -23.60
N GLY A 61 -0.77 13.52 -24.17
CA GLY A 61 -1.72 12.64 -23.49
C GLY A 61 -1.26 11.19 -23.48
N LEU A 62 -1.93 10.33 -22.70
CA LEU A 62 -1.63 8.89 -22.69
C LEU A 62 -1.76 8.26 -24.08
N THR A 63 -2.71 8.73 -24.90
CA THR A 63 -2.96 8.20 -26.25
C THR A 63 -1.83 8.56 -27.20
N ASP A 64 -1.33 9.80 -27.15
CA ASP A 64 -0.25 10.26 -28.02
C ASP A 64 1.05 9.51 -27.71
N ILE A 65 1.38 9.40 -26.42
CA ILE A 65 2.54 8.61 -25.96
C ILE A 65 2.37 7.14 -26.36
N ALA A 66 1.17 6.57 -26.21
CA ALA A 66 0.89 5.20 -26.61
C ALA A 66 1.12 4.97 -28.11
N MET A 67 0.67 5.91 -28.96
CA MET A 67 0.89 5.85 -30.41
C MET A 67 2.38 6.01 -30.76
N MET A 68 3.09 6.96 -30.15
CA MET A 68 4.51 7.22 -30.41
C MET A 68 5.39 6.00 -30.17
N PHE A 69 5.14 5.24 -29.10
CA PHE A 69 5.91 4.05 -28.76
C PHE A 69 5.24 2.73 -29.17
N GLY A 70 4.08 2.80 -29.84
CA GLY A 70 3.26 1.64 -30.21
C GLY A 70 2.95 0.69 -29.06
N ILE A 71 2.64 1.23 -27.88
CA ILE A 71 2.25 0.47 -26.70
C ILE A 71 0.80 0.77 -26.31
N SER A 72 0.22 -0.03 -25.43
CA SER A 72 -1.12 0.25 -24.94
C SER A 72 -1.14 1.49 -24.03
N ARG A 73 -2.26 2.23 -24.09
CA ARG A 73 -2.57 3.35 -23.18
C ARG A 73 -2.38 2.97 -21.71
N GLU A 74 -2.79 1.76 -21.35
CA GLU A 74 -2.67 1.23 -19.99
C GLU A 74 -1.20 1.03 -19.58
N ARG A 75 -0.32 0.63 -20.51
CA ARG A 75 1.10 0.48 -20.23
C ARG A 75 1.78 1.83 -20.01
N VAL A 76 1.36 2.88 -20.72
CA VAL A 76 1.78 4.27 -20.44
C VAL A 76 1.28 4.69 -19.06
N ARG A 77 -0.01 4.46 -18.75
CA ARG A 77 -0.63 4.80 -17.46
C ARG A 77 0.13 4.18 -16.28
N GLN A 78 0.47 2.90 -16.37
CA GLN A 78 1.22 2.20 -15.31
C GLN A 78 2.62 2.78 -15.09
N ARG A 79 3.28 3.25 -16.15
CA ARG A 79 4.60 3.88 -16.05
C ARG A 79 4.54 5.29 -15.51
N ALA A 80 3.56 6.07 -15.96
CA ALA A 80 3.27 7.38 -15.40
C ALA A 80 2.91 7.30 -13.90
N ALA A 81 2.15 6.27 -13.49
CA ALA A 81 1.87 6.02 -12.09
C ALA A 81 3.13 5.72 -11.27
N ARG A 82 4.09 4.96 -11.84
CA ARG A 82 5.39 4.72 -11.19
C ARG A 82 6.22 6.00 -11.07
N LEU A 83 6.21 6.86 -12.08
CA LEU A 83 6.84 8.19 -12.00
C LEU A 83 6.23 9.05 -10.89
N GLY A 84 4.90 9.07 -10.80
CA GLY A 84 4.18 9.75 -9.71
C GLY A 84 4.52 9.23 -8.31
N ILE A 85 5.03 7.99 -8.21
CA ILE A 85 5.50 7.36 -6.96
C ILE A 85 7.01 7.57 -6.74
N ALA A 86 7.81 7.64 -7.81
CA ALA A 86 9.27 7.57 -7.77
C ALA A 86 10.01 8.92 -7.84
N TYR A 87 9.38 10.01 -8.27
CA TYR A 87 10.13 11.25 -8.49
C TYR A 87 10.29 12.12 -7.22
N THR A 88 11.52 12.12 -6.73
CA THR A 88 12.10 13.00 -5.72
C THR A 88 12.86 14.18 -6.36
N ARG A 89 12.71 15.38 -5.78
CA ARG A 89 13.43 16.66 -6.00
C ARG A 89 12.97 17.54 -7.18
N GLY A 90 12.33 18.65 -6.85
CA GLY A 90 12.32 19.89 -7.65
C GLY A 90 11.13 20.11 -8.58
N THR A 91 10.46 19.07 -9.06
CA THR A 91 9.33 19.20 -10.00
C THR A 91 8.05 18.60 -9.42
N LYS A 92 6.90 19.29 -9.62
CA LYS A 92 5.60 18.84 -9.12
C LYS A 92 5.15 17.62 -9.95
N PRO A 93 4.92 16.44 -9.33
CA PRO A 93 4.53 15.25 -10.08
C PRO A 93 3.17 15.48 -10.76
N ARG A 94 3.13 15.19 -12.07
CA ARG A 94 1.89 15.16 -12.84
C ARG A 94 1.29 13.76 -12.78
N VAL A 95 0.01 13.68 -12.45
CA VAL A 95 -0.75 12.43 -12.37
C VAL A 95 -1.82 12.47 -13.45
N TRP A 96 -2.07 11.31 -14.07
CA TRP A 96 -3.16 11.18 -15.02
C TRP A 96 -4.51 11.33 -14.33
N ASP A 97 -5.35 12.22 -14.85
CA ASP A 97 -6.72 12.38 -14.42
C ASP A 97 -7.66 11.83 -15.50
N ASP A 98 -8.39 10.76 -15.17
CA ASP A 98 -9.33 10.12 -16.09
C ASP A 98 -10.54 11.01 -16.42
N GLN A 99 -10.95 11.90 -15.51
CA GLN A 99 -12.08 12.80 -15.73
C GLN A 99 -11.70 13.92 -16.69
N LEU A 100 -10.48 14.44 -16.56
CA LEU A 100 -9.98 15.52 -17.42
C LEU A 100 -9.30 15.02 -18.69
N GLY A 101 -9.06 13.71 -18.81
CA GLY A 101 -8.37 13.11 -19.95
C GLY A 101 -6.95 13.66 -20.15
N ARG A 102 -6.30 14.14 -19.09
CA ARG A 102 -4.99 14.80 -19.17
C ARG A 102 -4.17 14.62 -17.90
N PHE A 103 -2.88 14.85 -18.02
CA PHE A 103 -1.98 14.96 -16.88
C PHE A 103 -2.20 16.27 -16.13
N ARG A 104 -2.44 16.19 -14.82
CA ARG A 104 -2.59 17.36 -13.94
C ARG A 104 -1.57 17.35 -12.83
N PHE A 105 -1.23 18.53 -12.33
CA PHE A 105 -0.46 18.64 -11.11
C PHE A 105 -1.28 18.15 -9.92
N ARG A 106 -0.62 17.42 -9.04
CA ARG A 106 -1.20 17.00 -7.77
C ARG A 106 -0.99 18.09 -6.73
N GLU A 107 -2.08 18.55 -6.12
CA GLU A 107 -1.97 19.58 -5.09
C GLU A 107 -1.30 19.03 -3.83
N PRO A 108 -0.53 19.86 -3.09
CA PRO A 108 0.09 19.43 -1.83
C PRO A 108 -0.92 18.85 -0.82
N ALA A 109 -2.15 19.38 -0.76
CA ALA A 109 -3.21 18.90 0.10
C ALA A 109 -3.64 17.46 -0.26
N GLU A 110 -3.84 17.16 -1.55
CA GLU A 110 -4.13 15.82 -2.05
C GLU A 110 -2.99 14.84 -1.73
N GLN A 111 -1.74 15.28 -1.92
CA GLN A 111 -0.57 14.47 -1.58
C GLN A 111 -0.48 14.16 -0.09
N TRP A 112 -0.89 15.09 0.77
CA TRP A 112 -0.92 14.89 2.20
C TRP A 112 -2.04 13.92 2.59
N ALA A 113 -3.25 14.10 2.04
CA ALA A 113 -4.40 13.23 2.29
C ALA A 113 -4.09 11.77 1.92
N ASP A 114 -3.52 11.56 0.73
CA ASP A 114 -3.09 10.23 0.29
C ASP A 114 -2.03 9.61 1.20
N ARG A 115 -1.06 10.41 1.66
CA ARG A 115 -0.06 9.93 2.62
C ARG A 115 -0.71 9.52 3.95
N GLN A 116 -1.71 10.25 4.43
CA GLN A 116 -2.46 9.88 5.63
C GLN A 116 -3.26 8.60 5.41
N LEU A 117 -3.92 8.46 4.25
CA LEU A 117 -4.66 7.26 3.90
C LEU A 117 -3.72 6.04 3.85
N LEU A 118 -2.58 6.14 3.17
CA LEU A 118 -1.59 5.07 3.10
C LEU A 118 -1.03 4.70 4.47
N ARG A 119 -0.80 5.70 5.35
CA ARG A 119 -0.40 5.45 6.74
C ARG A 119 -1.48 4.68 7.49
N ARG A 120 -2.74 5.08 7.36
CA ARG A 120 -3.88 4.40 7.99
C ARG A 120 -4.02 2.96 7.51
N VAL A 121 -3.95 2.73 6.20
CA VAL A 121 -4.02 1.38 5.60
C VAL A 121 -2.85 0.50 6.09
N LYS A 122 -1.61 1.03 6.10
CA LYS A 122 -0.46 0.30 6.63
C LYS A 122 -0.61 -0.02 8.11
N PHE A 123 -1.14 0.92 8.89
CA PHE A 123 -1.41 0.72 10.30
C PHE A 123 -2.46 -0.37 10.53
N GLU A 124 -3.60 -0.31 9.85
CA GLU A 124 -4.65 -1.33 9.90
C GLU A 124 -4.15 -2.71 9.46
N HIS A 125 -3.35 -2.78 8.39
CA HIS A 125 -2.75 -4.04 7.94
C HIS A 125 -1.85 -4.66 9.02
N ARG A 126 -1.01 -3.84 9.69
CA ARG A 126 -0.18 -4.31 10.81
C ARG A 126 -1.02 -4.76 11.99
N LEU A 127 -2.10 -4.05 12.31
CA LEU A 127 -3.03 -4.46 13.36
C LEU A 127 -3.73 -5.77 13.01
N GLY A 128 -4.21 -5.94 11.79
CA GLY A 128 -4.83 -7.17 11.31
C GLY A 128 -3.89 -8.38 11.45
N ALA A 129 -2.63 -8.23 11.05
CA ALA A 129 -1.62 -9.27 11.24
C ALA A 129 -1.40 -9.63 12.72
N ARG A 130 -1.35 -8.62 13.61
CA ARG A 130 -1.24 -8.85 15.06
C ARG A 130 -2.47 -9.54 15.65
N ARG A 131 -3.68 -9.14 15.25
CA ARG A 131 -4.94 -9.79 15.67
C ARG A 131 -4.96 -11.27 15.26
N ALA A 132 -4.57 -11.56 14.01
CA ALA A 132 -4.49 -12.93 13.51
C ALA A 132 -3.50 -13.79 14.32
N ALA A 133 -2.33 -13.23 14.65
CA ALA A 133 -1.35 -13.91 15.50
C ALA A 133 -1.88 -14.19 16.91
N GLN A 134 -2.57 -13.22 17.52
CA GLN A 134 -3.17 -13.37 18.86
C GLN A 134 -4.29 -14.41 18.87
N VAL A 135 -5.16 -14.42 17.85
CA VAL A 135 -6.20 -15.45 17.70
C VAL A 135 -5.58 -16.84 17.54
N THR A 136 -4.52 -16.95 16.74
CA THR A 136 -3.79 -18.21 16.54
C THR A 136 -3.17 -18.70 17.85
N ALA A 137 -2.52 -17.80 18.60
CA ALA A 137 -1.94 -18.11 19.90
C ALA A 137 -3.01 -18.56 20.91
N LEU A 138 -4.15 -17.87 20.95
CA LEU A 138 -5.28 -18.20 21.82
C LEU A 138 -5.85 -19.59 21.49
N ARG A 139 -6.07 -19.92 20.21
CA ARG A 139 -6.53 -21.25 19.79
C ARG A 139 -5.53 -22.35 20.12
N ALA A 140 -4.24 -22.10 19.92
CA ALA A 140 -3.19 -23.05 20.26
C ALA A 140 -3.11 -23.30 21.77
N LEU A 141 -3.22 -22.25 22.59
CA LEU A 141 -3.30 -22.39 24.05
C LEU A 141 -4.55 -23.15 24.49
N HIS A 142 -5.70 -22.86 23.87
CA HIS A 142 -6.94 -23.58 24.16
C HIS A 142 -6.80 -25.08 23.90
N ALA A 143 -6.25 -25.46 22.74
CA ALA A 143 -5.97 -26.85 22.40
C ALA A 143 -5.00 -27.52 23.39
N LYS A 144 -3.95 -26.80 23.82
CA LYS A 144 -2.96 -27.33 24.77
C LYS A 144 -3.51 -27.50 26.19
N LEU A 145 -4.33 -26.57 26.65
CA LEU A 145 -4.80 -26.53 28.03
C LEU A 145 -6.11 -27.31 28.23
N GLY A 146 -6.85 -27.62 27.17
CA GLY A 146 -8.18 -28.23 27.24
C GLY A 146 -9.24 -27.33 27.91
N ARG A 147 -8.91 -26.06 28.13
CA ARG A 147 -9.76 -25.04 28.75
C ARG A 147 -9.58 -23.70 28.07
N THR A 148 -10.50 -22.77 28.30
CA THR A 148 -10.28 -21.39 27.83
C THR A 148 -9.08 -20.77 28.55
N PRO A 149 -8.06 -20.28 27.81
CA PRO A 149 -6.92 -19.59 28.40
C PRO A 149 -7.32 -18.28 29.08
N THR A 150 -6.50 -17.78 29.99
CA THR A 150 -6.66 -16.42 30.53
C THR A 150 -5.98 -15.39 29.65
N LEU A 151 -6.36 -14.11 29.78
CA LEU A 151 -5.69 -13.02 29.07
C LEU A 151 -4.19 -12.93 29.37
N GLY A 152 -3.78 -13.25 30.61
CA GLY A 152 -2.37 -13.30 30.99
C GLY A 152 -1.61 -14.35 30.19
N GLU A 153 -2.14 -15.58 30.12
CA GLU A 153 -1.51 -16.67 29.36
C GLU A 153 -1.37 -16.35 27.87
N VAL A 154 -2.38 -15.70 27.29
CA VAL A 154 -2.34 -15.25 25.88
C VAL A 154 -1.29 -14.16 25.70
N ALA A 155 -1.22 -13.21 26.64
CA ALA A 155 -0.25 -12.11 26.60
C ALA A 155 1.18 -12.64 26.67
N ASP A 156 1.44 -13.55 27.62
CA ASP A 156 2.74 -14.22 27.79
C ASP A 156 3.12 -15.01 26.53
N ARG A 157 2.19 -15.76 25.95
CA ARG A 157 2.43 -16.53 24.72
C ARG A 157 2.76 -15.63 23.53
N CYS A 158 2.21 -14.43 23.49
CA CYS A 158 2.47 -13.43 22.47
C CYS A 158 3.71 -12.56 22.77
N GLY A 159 4.33 -12.69 23.94
CA GLY A 159 5.43 -11.81 24.38
C GLY A 159 4.98 -10.36 24.58
N LEU A 160 3.76 -10.15 25.06
CA LEU A 160 3.12 -8.85 25.21
C LEU A 160 2.62 -8.63 26.64
N TYR A 161 2.47 -7.38 27.04
CA TYR A 161 1.65 -7.03 28.21
C TYR A 161 0.16 -7.16 27.87
N GLN A 162 -0.69 -7.48 28.87
CA GLN A 162 -2.14 -7.56 28.68
C GLN A 162 -2.74 -6.27 28.08
N THR A 163 -2.21 -5.11 28.48
CA THR A 163 -2.61 -3.80 27.94
C THR A 163 -2.37 -3.68 26.43
N ALA A 164 -1.29 -4.30 25.92
CA ALA A 164 -0.99 -4.31 24.48
C ALA A 164 -1.97 -5.20 23.69
N LEU A 165 -2.55 -6.24 24.31
CA LEU A 165 -3.66 -6.98 23.71
C LEU A 165 -4.85 -6.04 23.53
N TYR A 166 -5.26 -5.32 24.57
CA TYR A 166 -6.41 -4.43 24.48
C TYR A 166 -6.24 -3.38 23.36
N VAL A 167 -5.05 -2.77 23.25
CA VAL A 167 -4.76 -1.76 22.22
C VAL A 167 -4.95 -2.32 20.81
N THR A 168 -4.55 -3.58 20.61
CA THR A 168 -4.72 -4.25 19.32
C THR A 168 -6.20 -4.40 18.95
N TRP A 169 -7.07 -4.55 19.94
CA TRP A 169 -8.51 -4.79 19.80
C TRP A 169 -9.39 -3.54 20.05
N GLY A 170 -8.82 -2.34 19.86
CA GLY A 170 -9.60 -1.10 19.85
C GLY A 170 -9.56 -0.28 21.13
N TYR A 171 -8.76 -0.68 22.12
CA TYR A 171 -8.51 0.14 23.30
C TYR A 171 -7.57 1.30 22.97
N THR A 172 -8.04 2.53 23.16
CA THR A 172 -7.18 3.71 23.02
C THR A 172 -6.67 4.14 24.40
N PRO A 173 -5.42 4.65 24.54
CA PRO A 173 -4.88 5.10 25.81
C PRO A 173 -5.70 6.22 26.49
N VAL A 174 -6.50 6.97 25.71
CA VAL A 174 -7.43 8.00 26.22
C VAL A 174 -8.62 7.37 26.95
N GLN A 175 -8.97 6.12 26.62
CA GLN A 175 -10.04 5.35 27.27
C GLN A 175 -9.55 4.62 28.53
N LYS A 176 -8.37 4.96 29.07
CA LYS A 176 -7.75 4.28 30.22
C LYS A 176 -8.64 4.16 31.46
N LEU A 177 -9.61 5.05 31.59
CA LEU A 177 -10.51 5.13 32.75
C LEU A 177 -11.76 4.23 32.64
N CYS A 178 -12.05 3.64 31.48
CA CYS A 178 -13.27 2.84 31.29
C CYS A 178 -12.98 1.34 31.33
N ARG A 179 -13.33 0.66 32.43
CA ARG A 179 -13.30 -0.82 32.51
C ARG A 179 -14.13 -1.49 31.40
N ALA A 180 -15.16 -0.81 30.90
CA ALA A 180 -15.98 -1.26 29.78
C ALA A 180 -15.17 -1.52 28.50
N THR A 181 -14.11 -0.73 28.22
CA THR A 181 -13.35 -0.86 26.97
C THR A 181 -12.35 -2.03 27.01
N ALA A 182 -11.81 -2.37 28.18
CA ALA A 182 -10.98 -3.57 28.35
C ALA A 182 -11.80 -4.86 28.22
N ALA A 183 -13.01 -4.89 28.79
CA ALA A 183 -13.94 -6.01 28.64
C ALA A 183 -14.43 -6.19 27.20
N GLN A 184 -14.68 -5.11 26.47
CA GLN A 184 -15.03 -5.16 25.05
C GLN A 184 -13.87 -5.69 24.19
N ALA A 185 -12.65 -5.20 24.45
CA ALA A 185 -11.46 -5.64 23.72
C ALA A 185 -11.15 -7.13 23.96
N SER A 186 -11.29 -7.59 25.21
CA SER A 186 -11.17 -9.02 25.51
C SER A 186 -12.28 -9.82 24.83
N ALA A 187 -13.55 -9.43 24.97
CA ALA A 187 -14.66 -10.11 24.32
C ALA A 187 -14.46 -10.23 22.80
N ALA A 188 -13.97 -9.18 22.14
CA ALA A 188 -13.68 -9.19 20.71
C ALA A 188 -12.58 -10.21 20.33
N LEU A 189 -11.49 -10.29 21.12
CA LEU A 189 -10.43 -11.28 20.92
C LEU A 189 -10.96 -12.71 21.05
N TYR A 190 -11.70 -13.02 22.11
CA TYR A 190 -12.23 -14.36 22.34
C TYR A 190 -13.31 -14.73 21.32
N ALA A 191 -14.20 -13.79 20.97
CA ALA A 191 -15.20 -13.98 19.92
C ALA A 191 -14.54 -14.29 18.57
N ALA A 192 -13.47 -13.59 18.20
CA ALA A 192 -12.72 -13.88 16.97
C ALA A 192 -12.06 -15.28 16.98
N ALA A 193 -11.72 -15.79 18.17
CA ALA A 193 -11.22 -17.14 18.34
C ALA A 193 -12.34 -18.21 18.39
N GLY A 194 -13.61 -17.83 18.53
CA GLY A 194 -14.74 -18.73 18.74
C GLY A 194 -14.85 -19.23 20.19
N LEU A 195 -14.35 -18.46 21.15
CA LEU A 195 -14.30 -18.81 22.57
C LEU A 195 -15.07 -17.80 23.43
N ILE A 196 -15.44 -18.20 24.64
CA ILE A 196 -16.08 -17.33 25.64
C ILE A 196 -15.02 -16.96 26.70
N PRO A 197 -14.76 -15.67 26.96
CA PRO A 197 -13.77 -15.26 27.95
C PRO A 197 -14.17 -15.78 29.33
N ARG A 198 -13.15 -16.15 30.11
CA ARG A 198 -13.34 -16.52 31.52
C ARG A 198 -13.74 -15.30 32.33
N GLY A 199 -14.87 -15.40 33.04
CA GLY A 199 -15.35 -14.34 33.92
C GLY A 199 -14.44 -14.13 35.13
N PRO A 200 -14.46 -12.93 35.75
CA PRO A 200 -13.77 -12.69 37.00
C PRO A 200 -14.22 -13.72 38.07
N GLY A 201 -13.26 -14.33 38.76
CA GLY A 201 -13.51 -15.37 39.78
C GLY A 201 -13.45 -16.82 39.31
N THR A 202 -13.13 -17.08 38.04
CA THR A 202 -12.88 -18.46 37.56
C THR A 202 -11.46 -18.94 37.93
N PRO A 203 -11.25 -20.25 38.16
CA PRO A 203 -9.95 -20.78 38.57
C PRO A 203 -8.82 -20.41 37.61
N GLY A 204 -7.74 -19.82 38.13
CA GLY A 204 -6.58 -19.35 37.35
C GLY A 204 -6.62 -17.87 36.92
N HIS A 205 -7.64 -17.10 37.32
CA HIS A 205 -7.69 -15.66 37.08
C HIS A 205 -6.66 -14.95 37.97
N THR A 206 -5.46 -14.68 37.47
CA THR A 206 -4.48 -13.82 38.16
C THR A 206 -4.90 -12.37 37.95
N VAL A 207 -5.43 -11.74 39.00
CA VAL A 207 -5.47 -10.28 39.05
C VAL A 207 -4.04 -9.85 39.33
N HIS A 208 -3.32 -9.38 38.32
CA HIS A 208 -2.11 -8.60 38.56
C HIS A 208 -2.54 -7.25 39.11
N THR A 209 -2.82 -7.19 40.41
CA THR A 209 -2.72 -5.93 41.15
C THR A 209 -1.25 -5.55 41.12
N GLU A 210 -0.91 -4.50 40.37
CA GLU A 210 0.36 -3.81 40.58
C GLU A 210 0.47 -3.51 42.08
N PRO A 211 1.63 -3.74 42.71
CA PRO A 211 1.80 -3.39 44.12
C PRO A 211 1.58 -1.89 44.23
N THR A 212 0.48 -1.50 44.87
CA THR A 212 0.26 -0.13 45.32
C THR A 212 1.43 0.21 46.23
N THR A 213 2.43 0.90 45.68
CA THR A 213 3.47 1.53 46.48
C THR A 213 2.77 2.62 47.28
N THR A 214 2.29 2.24 48.48
CA THR A 214 2.00 3.19 49.53
C THR A 214 3.31 3.91 49.82
N ARG A 215 3.47 5.08 49.19
CA ARG A 215 4.46 6.07 49.56
C ARG A 215 4.11 6.48 50.98
N ARG A 216 4.78 5.85 51.94
CA ARG A 216 4.76 6.23 53.35
C ARG A 216 5.31 7.66 53.43
N GLU A 217 4.53 8.50 54.09
CA GLU A 217 4.92 9.82 54.55
C GLU A 217 6.15 9.70 55.45
N GLU A 218 7.18 10.48 55.13
CA GLU A 218 8.09 11.14 56.09
C GLU A 218 8.33 12.56 55.56
#